data_AF-A0A815ID39-F1
#
_entry.id   AF-A0A815ID39-F1
#
_cell.length_a   1.000
_cell.length_b   1.000
_cell.length_c   1.000
_cell.angle_alpha   90.00
_cell.angle_beta   90.00
_cell.angle_gamma   90.00
#
_symmetry.space_group_name_H-M   'P 1'
#
loop_
_entity.id
_entity.type
_entity.pdbx_description
1 polymer ?
#
loop_
_entity_poly.entity_id
_entity_poly.type
_entity_poly.pdbx_seq_one_letter_code
_entity_poly.pdbx_strand_id
1 'polypeptide(L)'
;MERLKNITHSVVNSSFENQTLNAGINKAQNWWKNHQNHNISLPIVQDTPPSSSRDDHHSGQLIVTILCAEDLYESRLSMFTASTPVLERPYVVIECNHQRFQTKQADSISTNQNPQWTDDNGPFHFDRINLDIDHLTIWIQQKDTLHVRKHKQTKTLGMCEVDIRNLIDQEQIWLPLKKDNKPVGQILLQIAFISQEK
;
A
#
# COMPACT_ATOMS: atom_id res chain seq x y z
N MET A 1 13.87 -42.53 -19.64
CA MET A 1 12.50 -42.08 -20.01
C MET A 1 11.90 -41.03 -19.08
N GLU A 2 12.47 -40.74 -17.90
CA GLU A 2 11.90 -39.74 -16.97
C GLU A 2 12.16 -38.27 -17.34
N ARG A 3 13.27 -37.95 -18.03
CA ARG A 3 13.59 -36.57 -18.41
C ARG A 3 12.60 -35.94 -19.39
N LEU A 4 11.95 -36.73 -20.25
CA LEU A 4 10.97 -36.23 -21.22
C LEU A 4 9.63 -35.87 -20.57
N LYS A 5 9.21 -36.59 -19.50
CA LYS A 5 7.96 -36.30 -18.77
C LYS A 5 7.99 -34.94 -18.04
N ASN A 6 9.16 -34.53 -17.55
CA ASN A 6 9.32 -33.27 -16.84
C ASN A 6 9.27 -32.04 -17.77
N ILE A 7 9.70 -32.20 -19.03
CA ILE A 7 9.64 -31.11 -20.02
C ILE A 7 8.18 -30.86 -20.42
N THR A 8 7.38 -31.92 -20.63
CA THR A 8 5.97 -31.78 -21.00
C THR A 8 5.15 -31.11 -19.89
N HIS A 9 5.40 -31.45 -18.62
CA HIS A 9 4.70 -30.81 -17.49
C HIS A 9 5.02 -29.32 -17.33
N SER A 10 6.29 -28.92 -17.57
CA SER A 10 6.72 -27.52 -17.49
C SER A 10 6.11 -26.65 -18.59
N VAL A 11 6.00 -27.18 -19.82
CA VAL A 11 5.39 -26.48 -20.96
C VAL A 11 3.88 -26.35 -20.80
N VAL A 12 3.21 -27.34 -20.21
CA VAL A 12 1.76 -27.30 -19.95
C VAL A 12 1.41 -26.28 -18.85
N ASN A 13 2.19 -26.22 -17.75
CA ASN A 13 1.95 -25.24 -16.69
C ASN A 13 2.18 -23.80 -17.16
N SER A 14 3.23 -23.55 -17.94
CA SER A 14 3.50 -22.23 -18.51
C SER A 14 2.44 -21.81 -19.56
N SER A 15 1.81 -22.76 -20.27
CA SER A 15 0.67 -22.48 -21.14
C SER A 15 -0.57 -22.07 -20.35
N PHE A 16 -0.85 -22.70 -19.22
CA PHE A 16 -2.01 -22.40 -18.37
C PHE A 16 -1.88 -21.07 -17.62
N GLU A 17 -0.68 -20.75 -17.13
CA GLU A 17 -0.37 -19.47 -16.50
C GLU A 17 -0.47 -18.31 -17.51
N ASN A 18 0.00 -18.53 -18.75
CA ASN A 18 -0.17 -17.56 -19.83
C ASN A 18 -1.64 -17.37 -20.24
N GLN A 19 -2.45 -18.43 -20.25
CA GLN A 19 -3.89 -18.31 -20.52
C GLN A 19 -4.62 -17.53 -19.42
N THR A 20 -4.22 -17.71 -18.16
CA THR A 20 -4.83 -17.02 -17.02
C THR A 20 -4.45 -15.53 -17.00
N LEU A 21 -3.19 -15.20 -17.29
CA LEU A 21 -2.74 -13.82 -17.46
C LEU A 21 -3.45 -13.13 -18.63
N ASN A 22 -3.54 -13.79 -19.78
CA ASN A 22 -4.23 -13.25 -20.96
C ASN A 22 -5.74 -13.07 -20.73
N ALA A 23 -6.38 -13.95 -19.95
CA ALA A 23 -7.78 -13.79 -19.56
C ALA A 23 -7.99 -12.59 -18.61
N GLY A 24 -7.03 -12.32 -17.72
CA GLY A 24 -7.04 -11.14 -16.85
C GLY A 24 -6.91 -9.83 -17.63
N ILE A 25 -5.97 -9.78 -18.58
CA ILE A 25 -5.75 -8.61 -19.45
C ILE A 25 -6.99 -8.33 -20.32
N ASN A 26 -7.58 -9.37 -20.94
CA ASN A 26 -8.78 -9.22 -21.75
C ASN A 26 -9.99 -8.74 -20.94
N LYS A 27 -10.15 -9.20 -19.68
CA LYS A 27 -11.20 -8.69 -18.78
C LYS A 27 -11.01 -7.22 -18.43
N ALA A 28 -9.76 -6.80 -18.14
CA ALA A 28 -9.45 -5.40 -17.85
C ALA A 28 -9.71 -4.49 -19.08
N GLN A 29 -9.33 -4.94 -20.28
CA GLN A 29 -9.60 -4.21 -21.52
C GLN A 29 -11.09 -4.11 -21.85
N ASN A 30 -11.86 -5.18 -21.64
CA ASN A 30 -13.31 -5.17 -21.84
C ASN A 30 -14.04 -4.30 -20.80
N TRP A 31 -13.55 -4.26 -19.56
CA TRP A 31 -14.06 -3.35 -18.53
C TRP A 31 -13.87 -1.88 -18.94
N TRP A 32 -12.67 -1.53 -19.44
CA TRP A 32 -12.37 -0.18 -19.96
C TRP A 32 -13.26 0.22 -21.14
N LYS A 33 -13.46 -0.68 -22.11
CA LYS A 33 -14.31 -0.41 -23.28
C LYS A 33 -15.79 -0.21 -22.91
N ASN A 34 -16.29 -0.95 -21.94
CA ASN A 34 -17.69 -0.84 -21.52
C ASN A 34 -17.98 0.41 -20.67
N HIS A 35 -16.97 0.98 -20.01
CA HIS A 35 -17.12 2.20 -19.21
C HIS A 35 -17.06 3.50 -20.03
N GLN A 36 -16.69 3.44 -21.32
CA GLN A 36 -16.73 4.61 -22.22
C GLN A 36 -18.09 4.81 -22.91
N ASN A 37 -19.05 3.90 -22.77
CA ASN A 37 -20.32 3.93 -23.51
C ASN A 37 -21.50 4.62 -22.77
N HIS A 38 -21.25 5.33 -21.68
CA HIS A 38 -22.25 6.21 -21.07
C HIS A 38 -21.92 7.68 -21.34
N ASN A 39 -21.84 8.05 -22.62
CA ASN A 39 -21.96 9.44 -23.06
C ASN A 39 -23.41 9.70 -23.47
N ILE A 40 -24.15 10.32 -22.55
CA ILE A 40 -25.47 10.91 -22.81
C ILE A 40 -25.25 12.09 -23.76
N SER A 41 -25.92 12.05 -24.91
CA SER A 41 -25.93 13.14 -25.89
C SER A 41 -26.78 14.31 -25.37
N LEU A 42 -26.19 15.51 -25.29
CA LEU A 42 -26.90 16.77 -25.15
C LEU A 42 -26.42 17.75 -26.24
N PRO A 43 -27.28 18.67 -26.70
CA PRO A 43 -27.10 19.37 -27.96
C PRO A 43 -26.02 20.45 -27.88
N ILE A 44 -25.33 20.62 -29.01
CA ILE A 44 -24.27 21.60 -29.26
C ILE A 44 -24.86 23.01 -29.16
N VAL A 45 -24.42 23.77 -28.16
CA VAL A 45 -24.44 25.24 -28.18
C VAL A 45 -22.99 25.68 -28.32
N GLN A 46 -22.67 26.31 -29.45
CA GLN A 46 -21.41 27.00 -29.65
C GLN A 46 -21.38 28.23 -28.75
N ASP A 47 -20.56 28.20 -27.70
CA ASP A 47 -20.11 29.40 -27.02
C ASP A 47 -18.58 29.44 -27.02
N THR A 48 -18.10 30.56 -27.55
CA THR A 48 -16.74 31.11 -27.59
C THR A 48 -15.85 30.66 -26.41
N PRO A 49 -14.58 30.28 -26.61
CA PRO A 49 -13.73 29.85 -25.51
C PRO A 49 -13.45 31.04 -24.58
N PRO A 50 -13.84 31.02 -23.29
CA PRO A 50 -13.25 31.91 -22.33
C PRO A 50 -11.84 31.41 -22.02
N SER A 51 -10.89 32.33 -22.12
CA SER A 51 -9.52 32.20 -21.70
C SER A 51 -9.37 31.64 -20.28
N SER A 52 -8.38 30.77 -20.11
CA SER A 52 -7.68 30.45 -18.86
C SER A 52 -8.53 29.99 -17.67
N SER A 53 -8.77 28.68 -17.57
CA SER A 53 -8.69 28.04 -16.25
C SER A 53 -7.23 27.71 -16.00
N ARG A 54 -6.61 28.44 -15.06
CA ARG A 54 -5.38 27.99 -14.43
C ARG A 54 -5.70 26.62 -13.83
N ASP A 55 -5.04 25.61 -14.36
CA ASP A 55 -4.94 24.30 -13.72
C ASP A 55 -4.18 24.50 -12.41
N ASP A 56 -4.89 24.91 -11.36
CA ASP A 56 -4.42 24.88 -9.96
C ASP A 56 -4.38 23.40 -9.52
N HIS A 57 -3.55 22.61 -10.21
CA HIS A 57 -3.14 21.32 -9.70
C HIS A 57 -2.28 21.61 -8.48
N HIS A 58 -2.84 21.36 -7.30
CA HIS A 58 -2.13 21.50 -6.03
C HIS A 58 -1.12 20.36 -5.95
N SER A 59 0.00 20.53 -6.66
CA SER A 59 1.09 19.57 -6.67
C SER A 59 2.09 19.93 -5.58
N GLY A 60 2.64 18.92 -4.92
CA GLY A 60 3.62 19.17 -3.86
C GLY A 60 4.47 17.96 -3.53
N GLN A 61 5.19 18.11 -2.43
CA GLN A 61 5.95 17.03 -1.81
C GLN A 61 5.29 16.67 -0.48
N LEU A 62 4.99 15.38 -0.29
CA LEU A 62 4.54 14.83 0.98
C LEU A 62 5.75 14.24 1.71
N ILE A 63 5.94 14.62 2.96
CA ILE A 63 6.99 14.12 3.85
C ILE A 63 6.32 13.37 4.99
N VAL A 64 6.72 12.12 5.20
CA VAL A 64 6.13 11.24 6.22
C VAL A 64 7.20 10.69 7.14
N THR A 65 6.96 10.76 8.44
CA THR A 65 7.76 10.06 9.48
C THR A 65 6.84 9.15 10.28
N ILE A 66 7.27 7.90 10.49
CA ILE A 66 6.52 6.87 11.21
C ILE A 66 6.92 6.88 12.68
N LEU A 67 5.99 7.14 13.60
CA LEU A 67 6.34 7.25 15.02
C LEU A 67 6.13 5.93 15.76
N CYS A 68 4.88 5.49 15.84
CA CYS A 68 4.49 4.29 16.58
C CYS A 68 3.18 3.72 16.05
N ALA A 69 2.86 2.50 16.48
CA ALA A 69 1.54 1.94 16.34
C ALA A 69 1.04 1.47 17.70
N GLU A 70 -0.27 1.41 17.85
CA GLU A 70 -0.94 1.02 19.09
C GLU A 70 -2.02 -0.03 18.81
N ASP A 71 -2.26 -0.85 19.82
CA ASP A 71 -3.31 -1.87 19.84
C ASP A 71 -3.27 -2.82 18.63
N LEU A 72 -2.07 -3.16 18.16
CA LEU A 72 -1.92 -4.10 17.06
C LEU A 72 -2.44 -5.47 17.44
N TYR A 73 -3.57 -5.86 16.83
CA TYR A 73 -4.19 -7.14 17.10
C TYR A 73 -3.44 -8.27 16.41
N GLU A 74 -2.70 -9.05 17.19
CA GLU A 74 -2.11 -10.29 16.70
C GLU A 74 -3.09 -11.46 16.94
N SER A 75 -3.44 -12.19 15.87
CA SER A 75 -4.20 -13.44 16.01
C SER A 75 -3.42 -14.40 16.91
N ARG A 76 -4.00 -14.75 18.07
CA ARG A 76 -3.44 -15.56 19.20
C ARG A 76 -2.70 -16.87 18.85
N LEU A 77 -2.68 -17.29 17.58
CA LEU A 77 -2.05 -18.52 17.12
C LEU A 77 -0.51 -18.47 17.08
N SER A 78 0.14 -17.29 17.21
CA SER A 78 1.60 -17.19 17.32
C SER A 78 2.15 -17.38 18.74
N MET A 79 1.28 -17.38 19.77
CA MET A 79 1.71 -17.46 21.17
C MET A 79 2.07 -18.89 21.65
N PHE A 80 1.64 -19.92 20.93
CA PHE A 80 1.66 -21.30 21.46
C PHE A 80 2.71 -22.25 20.84
N THR A 81 3.53 -21.81 19.87
CA THR A 81 4.32 -22.77 19.06
C THR A 81 5.82 -22.53 18.96
N ALA A 82 6.44 -21.61 19.71
CA ALA A 82 7.90 -21.42 19.62
C ALA A 82 8.56 -21.44 21.00
N SER A 83 9.30 -22.52 21.28
CA SER A 83 10.23 -22.70 22.41
C SER A 83 11.48 -21.79 22.35
N THR A 84 11.42 -20.73 21.56
CA THR A 84 12.37 -19.62 21.51
C THR A 84 11.60 -18.42 20.93
N PRO A 85 11.38 -17.33 21.68
CA PRO A 85 10.69 -16.17 21.15
C PRO A 85 11.68 -15.41 20.27
N VAL A 86 11.81 -15.81 19.00
CA VAL A 86 12.22 -14.82 18.00
C VAL A 86 11.03 -13.89 17.91
N LEU A 87 11.02 -12.84 18.73
CA LEU A 87 10.10 -11.71 18.57
C LEU A 87 10.44 -11.10 17.22
N GLU A 88 9.83 -11.60 16.16
CA GLU A 88 9.94 -10.95 14.86
C GLU A 88 9.26 -9.61 15.01
N ARG A 89 10.05 -8.52 15.07
CA ARG A 89 9.50 -7.19 15.30
C ARG A 89 8.90 -6.65 14.01
N PRO A 90 7.77 -5.92 14.09
CA PRO A 90 7.13 -5.39 12.90
C PRO A 90 7.95 -4.28 12.26
N TYR A 91 7.74 -4.07 10.97
CA TYR A 91 8.26 -2.95 10.20
C TYR A 91 7.12 -2.36 9.38
N VAL A 92 7.28 -1.10 8.96
CA VAL A 92 6.28 -0.40 8.17
C VAL A 92 6.75 -0.31 6.73
N VAL A 93 5.83 -0.57 5.81
CA VAL A 93 5.98 -0.26 4.40
C VAL A 93 5.00 0.85 4.10
N ILE A 94 5.47 1.89 3.42
CA ILE A 94 4.63 2.97 2.92
C ILE A 94 4.80 3.11 1.42
N GLU A 95 3.71 3.40 0.72
CA GLU A 95 3.68 3.55 -0.73
C GLU A 95 2.74 4.68 -1.13
N CYS A 96 3.20 5.51 -2.05
CA CYS A 96 2.39 6.54 -2.69
C CYS A 96 2.96 6.79 -4.09
N ASN A 97 2.10 6.87 -5.11
CA ASN A 97 2.48 7.14 -6.49
C ASN A 97 3.69 6.31 -6.97
N HIS A 98 3.63 4.98 -6.77
CA HIS A 98 4.68 4.01 -7.11
C HIS A 98 6.03 4.19 -6.40
N GLN A 99 6.17 5.17 -5.52
CA GLN A 99 7.31 5.32 -4.63
C GLN A 99 7.02 4.52 -3.36
N ARG A 100 7.96 3.66 -2.97
CA ARG A 100 7.79 2.73 -1.85
C ARG A 100 8.99 2.79 -0.93
N PHE A 101 8.73 2.95 0.36
CA PHE A 101 9.74 2.96 1.42
C PHE A 101 9.42 1.91 2.47
N GLN A 102 10.44 1.52 3.21
CA GLN A 102 10.32 0.57 4.31
C GLN A 102 11.18 1.03 5.48
N THR A 103 10.61 1.00 6.68
CA THR A 103 11.37 1.25 7.92
C THR A 103 12.27 0.05 8.25
N LYS A 104 13.20 0.26 9.18
CA LYS A 104 13.75 -0.86 9.95
C LYS A 104 12.66 -1.52 10.81
N GLN A 105 13.01 -2.66 11.40
CA GLN A 105 12.17 -3.27 12.42
C GLN A 105 12.01 -2.34 13.61
N ALA A 106 10.85 -2.43 14.27
CA ALA A 106 10.54 -1.68 15.49
C ALA A 106 11.60 -1.90 16.57
N ASP A 107 11.66 -0.97 17.51
CA ASP A 107 12.63 -0.99 18.60
C ASP A 107 12.51 -2.27 19.42
N SER A 108 13.66 -2.82 19.79
CA SER A 108 13.83 -3.97 20.66
C SER A 108 13.16 -3.85 22.02
N ILE A 109 13.03 -2.62 22.56
CA ILE A 109 12.37 -2.37 23.84
C ILE A 109 10.85 -2.21 23.72
N SER A 110 10.33 -2.04 22.50
CA SER A 110 8.89 -1.90 22.25
C SER A 110 8.23 -3.28 22.13
N THR A 111 6.90 -3.31 22.31
CA THR A 111 6.13 -4.56 22.19
C THR A 111 5.58 -4.73 20.78
N ASN A 112 5.30 -5.96 20.35
CA ASN A 112 4.67 -6.18 19.04
C ASN A 112 3.26 -5.58 18.92
N GLN A 113 2.56 -5.37 20.06
CA GLN A 113 1.25 -4.72 20.08
C GLN A 113 1.35 -3.19 20.01
N ASN A 114 2.41 -2.63 20.58
CA ASN A 114 2.69 -1.20 20.61
C ASN A 114 4.11 -0.91 20.14
N PRO A 115 4.43 -1.15 18.86
CA PRO A 115 5.76 -0.96 18.33
C PRO A 115 6.09 0.52 18.17
N GLN A 116 7.36 0.85 18.38
CA GLN A 116 7.89 2.19 18.15
C GLN A 116 9.03 2.10 17.12
N TRP A 117 9.11 3.07 16.22
CA TRP A 117 10.19 3.19 15.24
C TRP A 117 10.93 4.48 15.50
N THR A 118 12.18 4.36 15.95
CA THR A 118 13.05 5.50 16.32
C THR A 118 14.20 5.69 15.35
N ASP A 119 14.61 4.61 14.67
CA ASP A 119 15.69 4.61 13.68
C ASP A 119 15.14 4.36 12.27
N ASP A 120 15.60 5.14 11.29
CA ASP A 120 15.23 5.03 9.86
C ASP A 120 13.71 4.94 9.63
N ASN A 121 12.97 5.74 10.38
CA ASN A 121 11.52 5.83 10.36
C ASN A 121 10.99 6.99 9.50
N GLY A 122 11.89 7.71 8.82
CA GLY A 122 11.62 8.90 8.03
C GLY A 122 12.71 9.96 8.24
N PRO A 123 12.58 11.16 7.64
CA PRO A 123 11.51 11.56 6.75
C PRO A 123 11.55 10.84 5.40
N PHE A 124 10.41 10.29 4.97
CA PHE A 124 10.23 9.72 3.64
C PHE A 124 9.62 10.76 2.71
N HIS A 125 10.30 11.05 1.61
CA HIS A 125 9.90 12.08 0.66
C HIS A 125 9.16 11.46 -0.52
N PHE A 126 7.92 11.90 -0.74
CA PHE A 126 7.12 11.57 -1.89
C PHE A 126 6.97 12.80 -2.78
N ASP A 127 7.64 12.79 -3.92
CA ASP A 127 7.61 13.90 -4.86
C ASP A 127 6.43 13.81 -5.82
N ARG A 128 6.03 14.97 -6.37
CA ARG A 128 5.01 15.09 -7.43
C ARG A 128 3.67 14.52 -7.02
N ILE A 129 3.27 14.78 -5.78
CA ILE A 129 1.96 14.42 -5.27
C ILE A 129 0.90 15.25 -5.97
N ASN A 130 -0.16 14.60 -6.43
CA ASN A 130 -1.39 15.22 -6.85
C ASN A 130 -2.48 14.94 -5.80
N LEU A 131 -2.89 16.01 -5.10
CA LEU A 131 -3.86 15.92 -4.02
C LEU A 131 -5.21 15.34 -4.46
N ASP A 132 -5.60 15.47 -5.72
CA ASP A 132 -6.94 15.03 -6.15
C ASP A 132 -7.06 13.53 -6.44
N ILE A 133 -5.93 12.84 -6.63
CA ILE A 133 -5.91 11.45 -7.08
C ILE A 133 -5.00 10.52 -6.27
N ASP A 134 -4.00 11.07 -5.58
CA ASP A 134 -3.00 10.23 -4.91
C ASP A 134 -3.47 9.77 -3.54
N HIS A 135 -3.16 8.52 -3.23
CA HIS A 135 -3.42 7.87 -1.96
C HIS A 135 -2.12 7.38 -1.33
N LEU A 136 -1.99 7.60 -0.02
CA LEU A 136 -0.93 6.99 0.77
C LEU A 136 -1.42 5.64 1.30
N THR A 137 -0.70 4.57 0.96
CA THR A 137 -0.95 3.23 1.47
C THR A 137 0.13 2.83 2.46
N ILE A 138 -0.29 2.24 3.58
CA ILE A 138 0.59 1.88 4.69
C ILE A 138 0.29 0.45 5.09
N TRP A 139 1.34 -0.36 5.23
CA TRP A 139 1.25 -1.71 5.78
C TRP A 139 2.20 -1.85 6.96
N ILE A 140 1.68 -2.42 8.05
CA ILE A 140 2.52 -2.99 9.10
C ILE A 140 2.72 -4.46 8.78
N GLN A 141 3.98 -4.86 8.64
CA GLN A 141 4.37 -6.20 8.27
C GLN A 141 5.32 -6.79 9.30
N GLN A 142 5.34 -8.11 9.36
CA GLN A 142 6.24 -8.88 10.19
C GLN A 142 6.74 -10.04 9.33
N LYS A 143 7.99 -10.44 9.49
CA LYS A 143 8.48 -11.64 8.82
C LYS A 143 7.75 -12.87 9.40
N ASP A 144 7.49 -13.86 8.55
CA ASP A 144 6.75 -15.09 8.91
C ASP A 144 7.71 -16.28 8.82
N THR A 145 8.44 -16.55 9.91
CA THR A 145 9.38 -17.69 9.97
C THR A 145 8.68 -19.05 9.93
N LEU A 146 7.39 -19.14 10.28
CA LEU A 146 6.64 -20.40 10.30
C LEU A 146 6.20 -20.84 8.90
N HIS A 147 5.89 -19.88 8.02
CA HIS A 147 5.40 -20.15 6.66
C HIS A 147 6.43 -19.95 5.55
N VAL A 148 7.73 -19.82 5.88
CA VAL A 148 8.82 -19.75 4.87
C VAL A 148 8.77 -20.91 3.87
N ARG A 149 8.29 -22.09 4.29
CA ARG A 149 8.11 -23.26 3.41
C ARG A 149 7.01 -23.12 2.36
N LYS A 150 6.12 -22.11 2.46
CA LYS A 150 4.98 -21.87 1.55
C LYS A 150 5.15 -20.62 0.67
N HIS A 151 6.38 -20.14 0.46
CA HIS A 151 6.70 -18.92 -0.32
C HIS A 151 6.15 -17.59 0.25
N LYS A 152 5.49 -17.58 1.42
CA LYS A 152 5.01 -16.36 2.06
C LYS A 152 5.97 -15.97 3.18
N GLN A 153 6.89 -15.06 2.86
CA GLN A 153 7.94 -14.62 3.78
C GLN A 153 7.48 -13.54 4.77
N THR A 154 6.29 -12.96 4.56
CA THR A 154 5.78 -11.82 5.33
C THR A 154 4.30 -11.97 5.68
N LYS A 155 3.94 -11.54 6.89
CA LYS A 155 2.59 -11.47 7.44
C LYS A 155 2.24 -9.99 7.64
N THR A 156 1.16 -9.54 7.01
CA THR A 156 0.59 -8.22 7.29
C THR A 156 -0.18 -8.25 8.61
N LEU A 157 0.14 -7.31 9.51
CA LEU A 157 -0.55 -7.13 10.79
C LEU A 157 -1.72 -6.16 10.66
N GLY A 158 -1.56 -5.12 9.85
CA GLY A 158 -2.61 -4.15 9.53
C GLY A 158 -2.23 -3.30 8.32
N MET A 159 -3.23 -2.68 7.70
CA MET A 159 -3.07 -1.79 6.56
C MET A 159 -4.04 -0.62 6.67
N CYS A 160 -3.64 0.55 6.18
CA CYS A 160 -4.55 1.63 5.88
C CYS A 160 -4.22 2.26 4.52
N GLU A 161 -5.23 2.86 3.91
CA GLU A 161 -5.14 3.66 2.70
C GLU A 161 -5.87 4.98 3.00
N VAL A 162 -5.23 6.10 2.69
CA VAL A 162 -5.74 7.43 3.02
C VAL A 162 -5.54 8.39 1.85
N ASP A 163 -6.57 9.17 1.55
CA ASP A 163 -6.50 10.30 0.61
C ASP A 163 -5.56 11.38 1.18
N ILE A 164 -4.59 11.83 0.39
CA ILE A 164 -3.57 12.77 0.85
C ILE A 164 -4.18 14.13 1.22
N ARG A 165 -5.32 14.52 0.65
CA ARG A 165 -6.05 15.74 1.07
C ARG A 165 -6.39 15.74 2.55
N ASN A 166 -6.59 14.57 3.14
CA ASN A 166 -6.88 14.46 4.56
C ASN A 166 -5.62 14.59 5.44
N LEU A 167 -4.43 14.66 4.85
CA LEU A 167 -3.14 14.71 5.54
C LEU A 167 -2.50 16.10 5.55
N ILE A 168 -2.75 16.93 4.53
CA ILE A 168 -1.96 18.17 4.29
C ILE A 168 -2.03 19.20 5.42
N ASP A 169 -3.13 19.25 6.17
CA ASP A 169 -3.33 20.19 7.28
C ASP A 169 -2.97 19.59 8.64
N GLN A 170 -2.37 18.39 8.66
CA GLN A 170 -2.06 17.65 9.88
C GLN A 170 -0.55 17.64 10.08
N GLU A 171 -0.09 18.05 11.27
CA GLU A 171 1.31 17.85 11.66
C GLU A 171 1.54 16.40 12.12
N GLN A 172 0.56 15.84 12.84
CA GLN A 172 0.54 14.45 13.28
C GLN A 172 -0.87 13.87 13.19
N ILE A 173 -0.99 12.60 12.80
CA ILE A 173 -2.28 11.95 12.64
C ILE A 173 -2.22 10.47 13.03
N TRP A 174 -3.25 10.02 13.77
CA TRP A 174 -3.54 8.61 13.99
C TRP A 174 -4.42 8.08 12.86
N LEU A 175 -3.95 7.03 12.18
CA LEU A 175 -4.71 6.35 11.15
C LEU A 175 -5.13 4.95 11.60
N PRO A 176 -6.43 4.60 11.48
CA PRO A 176 -6.91 3.28 11.86
C PRO A 176 -6.43 2.21 10.88
N LEU A 177 -5.90 1.12 11.41
CA LEU A 177 -5.44 -0.03 10.64
C LEU A 177 -6.53 -1.09 10.54
N LYS A 178 -6.62 -1.71 9.37
CA LYS A 178 -7.53 -2.81 9.08
C LYS A 178 -6.79 -4.03 8.56
N LYS A 179 -7.35 -5.20 8.84
CA LYS A 179 -6.97 -6.47 8.24
C LYS A 179 -8.22 -7.29 8.02
N ASP A 180 -8.43 -7.77 6.79
CA ASP A 180 -9.63 -8.51 6.41
C ASP A 180 -10.93 -7.77 6.81
N ASN A 181 -10.96 -6.45 6.58
CA ASN A 181 -12.02 -5.51 6.96
C ASN A 181 -12.31 -5.37 8.46
N LYS A 182 -11.46 -5.90 9.34
CA LYS A 182 -11.57 -5.75 10.80
C LYS A 182 -10.57 -4.72 11.32
N PRO A 183 -10.92 -3.88 12.30
CA PRO A 183 -9.97 -2.99 12.96
C PRO A 183 -8.93 -3.82 13.72
N VAL A 184 -7.66 -3.45 13.59
CA VAL A 184 -6.52 -4.18 14.18
C VAL A 184 -5.49 -3.25 14.81
N GLY A 185 -5.88 -2.05 15.20
CA GLY A 185 -5.03 -1.04 15.83
C GLY A 185 -4.98 0.25 15.03
N GLN A 186 -3.99 1.08 15.33
CA GLN A 186 -3.77 2.38 14.70
C GLN A 186 -2.28 2.70 14.58
N ILE A 187 -1.92 3.58 13.65
CA ILE A 187 -0.54 4.04 13.43
C ILE A 187 -0.47 5.57 13.50
N LEU A 188 0.55 6.09 14.17
CA LEU A 188 0.83 7.51 14.28
C LEU A 188 1.89 7.92 13.26
N LEU A 189 1.53 8.91 12.46
CA LEU A 189 2.41 9.53 11.49
C LEU A 189 2.66 10.99 11.88
N GLN A 190 3.87 11.46 11.63
CA GLN A 190 4.15 12.88 11.48
C GLN A 190 4.20 13.21 9.99
N ILE A 191 3.50 14.28 9.61
CA ILE A 191 3.30 14.68 8.22
C ILE A 191 3.78 16.11 8.04
N ALA A 192 4.42 16.37 6.89
CA ALA A 192 4.60 17.72 6.38
C ALA A 192 4.30 17.71 4.88
N PHE A 193 3.57 18.72 4.40
CA PHE A 193 3.31 18.91 2.98
C PHE A 193 3.93 20.23 2.52
N ILE A 194 4.73 20.16 1.46
CA ILE A 194 5.37 21.33 0.84
C ILE A 194 4.68 21.55 -0.50
N SER A 195 3.84 22.59 -0.57
CA SER A 195 3.21 23.02 -1.82
C SER A 195 4.29 23.51 -2.80
N GLN A 196 4.20 23.11 -4.06
CA GLN A 196 4.97 23.73 -5.13
C GLN A 196 4.11 24.81 -5.77
N GLU A 197 4.25 26.05 -5.28
CA GLU A 197 3.74 27.21 -6.00
C GLU A 197 4.57 27.41 -7.28
N LYS A 198 3.89 27.55 -8.41
CA LYS A 198 4.51 27.88 -9.70
C LYS A 198 4.71 29.38 -9.85
#